data_AF-A0A6L9ABU8-F1
#
_entry.id   AF-A0A6L9ABU8-F1
#
_cell.length_a   1.000
_cell.length_b   1.000
_cell.length_c   1.000
_cell.angle_alpha   90.00
_cell.angle_beta   90.00
_cell.angle_gamma   90.00
#
_symmetry.space_group_name_H-M   'P 1'
#
loop_
_entity.id
_entity.type
_entity.pdbx_description
1 polymer ?
#
loop_
_entity_poly.entity_id
_entity_poly.type
_entity_poly.pdbx_seq_one_letter_code
_entity_poly.pdbx_strand_id
1 'polypeptide(L)' 'EKTTVLQDLRKICTPQASLSDEAWEKLMLSDESNKQHIREAIVAMERNNQNNYWEALGKVECPDM' A
#
# COMPACT_ATOMS: atom_id res chain seq x y z
N GLU A 1 -4.56 7.45 7.93
CA GLU A 1 -4.30 7.39 6.47
C GLU A 1 -3.42 6.20 6.09
N LYS A 2 -2.15 6.17 6.49
CA LYS A 2 -1.20 5.08 6.15
C LYS A 2 -1.74 3.67 6.48
N THR A 3 -2.34 3.47 7.65
CA THR A 3 -2.92 2.18 8.06
C THR A 3 -3.99 1.70 7.07
N THR A 4 -4.86 2.59 6.60
CA THR A 4 -5.91 2.29 5.62
C THR A 4 -5.30 1.86 4.29
N VAL A 5 -4.30 2.62 3.80
CA VAL A 5 -3.58 2.30 2.55
C VAL A 5 -2.96 0.91 2.61
N LEU A 6 -2.27 0.59 3.72
CA LEU A 6 -1.64 -0.71 3.91
C LEU A 6 -2.66 -1.86 4.03
N GLN A 7 -3.83 -1.61 4.65
CA GLN A 7 -4.91 -2.60 4.73
C GLN A 7 -5.55 -2.87 3.38
N ASP A 8 -5.75 -1.85 2.55
CA ASP A 8 -6.28 -2.04 1.21
C ASP A 8 -5.28 -2.75 0.29
N LEU A 9 -4.00 -2.37 0.36
CA LEU A 9 -2.93 -3.11 -0.31
C LEU A 9 -2.88 -4.57 0.13
N ARG A 10 -3.14 -4.86 1.41
CA ARG A 10 -3.19 -6.23 1.91
C ARG A 10 -4.33 -7.03 1.27
N LYS A 11 -5.47 -6.40 0.98
CA LYS A 11 -6.58 -7.04 0.25
C LYS A 11 -6.26 -7.22 -1.24
N ILE A 12 -5.53 -6.29 -1.84
CA ILE A 12 -5.14 -6.31 -3.26
C ILE A 12 -4.07 -7.38 -3.51
N CYS A 13 -3.01 -7.37 -2.72
CA CYS A 13 -1.87 -8.27 -2.88
C CYS A 13 -2.12 -9.66 -2.27
N THR A 14 -3.12 -9.81 -1.41
CA THR A 14 -3.48 -11.08 -0.75
C THR A 14 -2.26 -11.85 -0.20
N PRO A 15 -1.42 -11.24 0.66
CA PRO A 15 -0.24 -11.90 1.19
C PRO A 15 -0.60 -13.12 2.05
N GLN A 16 0.35 -14.03 2.28
CA GLN A 16 0.15 -15.19 3.15
C GLN A 16 -0.47 -14.79 4.50
N ALA A 17 -1.49 -15.54 4.94
CA ALA A 17 -2.32 -15.17 6.08
C ALA A 17 -1.56 -15.08 7.43
N SER A 18 -0.38 -15.69 7.53
CA SER A 18 0.47 -15.66 8.72
C SER A 18 1.29 -14.38 8.88
N LEU A 19 1.31 -13.49 7.90
CA LEU A 19 2.12 -12.27 7.97
C LEU A 19 1.53 -11.28 8.99
N SER A 20 2.30 -10.81 9.97
CA SER A 20 1.80 -9.77 10.89
C SER A 20 1.64 -8.43 10.16
N ASP A 21 0.85 -7.50 10.71
CA ASP A 21 0.72 -6.16 10.13
C ASP A 21 2.05 -5.40 10.12
N GLU A 22 2.89 -5.60 11.14
CA GLU A 22 4.24 -5.01 11.19
C GLU A 22 5.16 -5.60 10.11
N ALA A 23 5.13 -6.92 9.91
CA ALA A 23 5.91 -7.58 8.87
C ALA A 23 5.45 -7.16 7.47
N TRP A 24 4.13 -7.05 7.28
CA TRP A 24 3.53 -6.52 6.06
C TRP A 24 3.96 -5.08 5.78
N GLU A 25 3.86 -4.20 6.77
CA GLU A 25 4.31 -2.81 6.64
C GLU A 25 5.79 -2.74 6.25
N LYS A 26 6.65 -3.48 6.95
CA LYS A 26 8.09 -3.49 6.66
C LYS A 26 8.39 -3.98 5.25
N LEU A 27 7.67 -4.99 4.78
CA LEU A 27 7.81 -5.55 3.44
C LEU A 27 7.36 -4.55 2.35
N MET A 28 6.22 -3.91 2.54
CA MET A 28 5.74 -2.89 1.59
C MET A 28 6.63 -1.66 1.55
N LEU A 29 7.28 -1.30 2.66
CA LEU A 29 8.16 -0.14 2.76
C LEU A 29 9.64 -0.44 2.50
N SER A 30 10.01 -1.71 2.28
CA SER A 30 11.39 -2.07 1.93
C SER A 30 11.75 -1.73 0.49
N ASP A 31 10.74 -1.60 -0.38
CA ASP A 31 10.91 -1.12 -1.75
C ASP A 31 10.64 0.40 -1.81
N GLU A 32 11.58 1.16 -2.38
CA GLU A 32 11.47 2.61 -2.44
C GLU A 32 10.40 3.09 -3.44
N SER A 33 10.11 2.31 -4.50
CA SER A 33 9.01 2.62 -5.43
C SER A 33 7.66 2.43 -4.75
N ASN A 34 7.47 1.32 -4.05
CA ASN A 34 6.27 1.06 -3.25
C ASN A 34 6.06 2.14 -2.20
N LYS A 35 7.11 2.52 -1.49
CA LYS A 35 7.07 3.61 -0.51
C LYS A 35 6.64 4.94 -1.13
N GLN A 36 7.08 5.24 -2.35
CA GLN A 36 6.65 6.43 -3.08
C GLN A 36 5.16 6.36 -3.45
N HIS A 37 4.70 5.25 -4.03
CA HIS A 37 3.28 5.07 -4.39
C HIS A 37 2.35 5.05 -3.16
N ILE A 38 2.79 4.50 -2.03
CA ILE A 38 2.07 4.56 -0.75
C ILE A 38 1.93 6.01 -0.27
N ARG A 39 2.98 6.83 -0.41
CA ARG A 39 2.90 8.28 -0.09
C ARG A 39 1.92 8.99 -1.02
N GLU A 40 1.94 8.68 -2.31
CA GLU A 40 1.00 9.24 -3.30
C GLU A 40 -0.45 8.89 -2.96
N ALA A 41 -0.72 7.64 -2.55
CA ALA A 41 -2.03 7.21 -2.10
C ALA A 41 -2.48 7.96 -0.84
N ILE A 42 -1.59 8.17 0.14
CA ILE A 42 -1.90 8.95 1.34
C ILE A 42 -2.28 10.39 0.98
N VAL A 43 -1.48 11.08 0.14
CA VAL A 43 -1.76 12.45 -0.30
C VAL A 43 -3.06 12.52 -1.10
N ALA A 44 -3.35 11.53 -1.94
CA ALA A 44 -4.59 11.46 -2.69
C ALA A 44 -5.81 11.34 -1.76
N MET A 45 -5.70 10.53 -0.70
CA MET A 45 -6.75 10.38 0.30
C MET A 45 -6.96 11.67 1.12
N GLU A 46 -5.89 12.36 1.53
CA GLU A 46 -5.96 13.68 2.20
C GLU A 46 -6.67 14.73 1.34
N ARG A 47 -6.51 14.65 0.01
CA ARG A 47 -7.16 15.54 -0.96
C ARG A 47 -8.56 15.07 -1.37
N ASN A 48 -9.09 14.01 -0.76
CA ASN A 48 -10.35 13.38 -1.12
C ASN A 48 -10.42 13.01 -2.63
N ASN A 49 -9.29 12.64 -3.22
CA ASN A 49 -9.16 12.25 -4.62
C ASN A 49 -9.06 10.73 -4.74
N GLN A 50 -10.22 10.06 -4.82
CA GLN A 50 -10.30 8.61 -4.92
C GLN A 50 -9.67 8.05 -6.21
N ASN A 51 -9.74 8.77 -7.32
CA ASN A 51 -9.16 8.30 -8.59
C ASN A 51 -7.64 8.16 -8.46
N ASN A 52 -6.97 9.19 -7.95
CA ASN A 52 -5.52 9.15 -7.74
C ASN A 52 -5.14 8.15 -6.64
N TYR A 53 -6.00 7.93 -5.65
CA TYR A 53 -5.78 6.90 -4.64
C TYR A 53 -5.67 5.51 -5.27
N TRP A 54 -6.67 5.12 -6.07
CA TRP A 54 -6.67 3.81 -6.75
C TRP A 54 -5.58 3.70 -7.81
N GLU A 55 -5.25 4.79 -8.50
CA GLU A 55 -4.14 4.81 -9.46
C GLU A 55 -2.79 4.57 -8.75
N ALA A 56 -2.55 5.22 -7.60
CA ALA A 56 -1.34 5.03 -6.82
C ALA A 56 -1.25 3.60 -6.26
N LEU A 57 -2.37 3.06 -5.73
CA LEU A 57 -2.41 1.67 -5.27
C LEU A 57 -2.13 0.66 -6.40
N GLY A 58 -2.62 0.92 -7.61
CA GLY A 58 -2.40 0.04 -8.77
C GLY A 58 -0.95 0.03 -9.29
N LYS A 59 -0.12 0.98 -8.86
CA LYS A 59 1.32 1.03 -9.19
C LYS A 59 2.19 0.34 -8.14
N VAL A 60 1.63 0.00 -6.99
CA VAL A 60 2.37 -0.73 -5.96
C VAL A 60 2.62 -2.15 -6.44
N GLU A 61 3.88 -2.56 -6.44
CA GLU A 61 4.29 -3.92 -6.74
C GLU A 61 4.09 -4.79 -5.51
N CYS A 62 3.24 -5.80 -5.64
CA CYS A 62 3.02 -6.77 -4.57
C CYS A 62 4.30 -7.61 -4.37
N PRO A 63 4.78 -7.76 -3.14
CA PRO A 63 5.98 -8.54 -2.87
C PRO A 63 5.76 -10.02 -3.22
N ASP A 64 6.76 -10.66 -3.81
CA ASP A 64 6.76 -12.10 -4.09
C ASP A 64 6.54 -12.90 -2.79
N MET A 65 5.53 -13.78 -2.80
CA MET A 65 5.09 -14.59 -1.65
C MET A 65 5.79 -15.94 -1.55
#